data_AF-A0A965GQM9-F1
#
_entry.id   AF-A0A965GQM9-F1
#
_cell.length_a   1.000
_cell.length_b   1.000
_cell.length_c   1.000
_cell.angle_alpha   90.00
_cell.angle_beta   90.00
_cell.angle_gamma   90.00
#
_symmetry.space_group_name_H-M   'P 1'
#
loop_
_entity.id
_entity.type
_entity.pdbx_description
1 polymer ?
#
loop_
_entity_poly.entity_id
_entity_poly.type
_entity_poly.pdbx_seq_one_letter_code
_entity_poly.pdbx_strand_id
1 'polypeptide(L)'
;MKLSLRLFLGIAFVTATAILVAAHPAFAATRTWDGGGATNNWSECANWDGPDICPGTADVATFSATSTKNATIDAGFTTGVTTFNINAGYTGIITQARSFTVSGVTTFA
;
A
#
# COMPACT_ATOMS: atom_id res chain seq x y z
N MET A 1 18.86 -22.78 -40.00
CA MET A 1 17.52 -22.82 -39.38
C MET A 1 17.47 -23.37 -37.94
N LYS A 2 18.47 -24.13 -37.44
CA LYS A 2 18.45 -24.70 -36.07
C LYS A 2 18.98 -23.77 -34.96
N LEU A 3 19.72 -22.72 -35.31
CA LEU A 3 20.33 -21.78 -34.34
C LEU A 3 19.33 -20.69 -33.88
N SER A 4 18.44 -20.23 -34.76
CA SER A 4 17.39 -19.26 -34.42
C SER A 4 16.35 -19.84 -33.45
N LEU A 5 15.97 -21.11 -33.59
CA LEU A 5 14.99 -21.76 -32.72
C LEU A 5 15.48 -21.91 -31.26
N ARG A 6 16.79 -22.06 -31.03
CA ARG A 6 17.37 -22.16 -29.67
C ARG A 6 17.44 -20.82 -28.94
N LEU A 7 17.62 -19.70 -29.67
CA LEU A 7 17.57 -18.37 -29.09
C LEU A 7 16.14 -17.97 -28.67
N PHE A 8 15.12 -18.31 -29.47
CA PHE A 8 13.72 -18.00 -29.14
C PHE A 8 13.22 -18.75 -27.89
N LEU A 9 13.62 -20.02 -27.68
CA LEU A 9 13.24 -20.76 -26.47
C LEU A 9 13.96 -20.25 -25.19
N GLY A 10 15.22 -19.80 -25.29
CA GLY A 10 15.95 -19.26 -24.15
C GLY A 10 15.43 -17.89 -23.68
N ILE A 11 15.07 -17.01 -24.62
CA ILE A 11 14.50 -15.69 -24.32
C ILE A 11 13.09 -15.84 -23.71
N ALA A 12 12.25 -16.72 -24.27
CA ALA A 12 10.91 -16.98 -23.73
C ALA A 12 10.93 -17.53 -22.30
N PHE A 13 11.94 -18.34 -21.94
CA PHE A 13 12.11 -18.89 -20.59
C PHE A 13 12.57 -17.82 -19.58
N VAL A 14 13.50 -16.93 -19.96
CA VAL A 14 13.96 -15.83 -19.11
C VAL A 14 12.85 -14.80 -18.86
N THR A 15 12.04 -14.47 -19.87
CA THR A 15 10.90 -13.55 -19.70
C THR A 15 9.77 -14.14 -18.86
N ALA A 16 9.48 -15.45 -18.99
CA ALA A 16 8.44 -16.10 -18.18
C ALA A 16 8.80 -16.17 -16.69
N THR A 17 10.09 -16.33 -16.37
CA THR A 17 10.56 -16.37 -14.97
C THR A 17 10.52 -14.98 -14.32
N ALA A 18 10.84 -13.91 -15.07
CA ALA A 18 10.73 -12.53 -14.58
C ALA A 18 9.27 -12.10 -14.32
N ILE A 19 8.30 -12.64 -15.08
CA ILE A 19 6.87 -12.36 -14.89
C ILE A 19 6.31 -13.09 -13.65
N LEU A 20 6.81 -14.29 -13.32
CA LEU A 20 6.40 -15.03 -12.12
C LEU A 20 6.92 -14.41 -10.81
N VAL A 21 8.11 -13.80 -10.82
CA VAL A 21 8.68 -13.11 -9.63
C VAL A 21 7.99 -11.75 -9.37
N ALA A 22 7.32 -11.18 -10.37
CA ALA A 22 6.56 -9.94 -10.21
C ALA A 22 5.18 -10.14 -9.56
N ALA A 23 4.64 -11.36 -9.55
CA ALA A 23 3.35 -11.68 -8.93
C ALA A 23 3.52 -11.86 -7.42
N HIS A 24 3.61 -10.75 -6.70
CA HIS A 24 3.53 -10.78 -5.23
C HIS A 24 2.09 -11.13 -4.85
N PRO A 25 1.85 -12.16 -4.02
CA PRO A 25 0.52 -12.38 -3.46
C PRO A 25 0.12 -11.13 -2.67
N ALA A 26 -0.98 -10.49 -3.07
CA ALA A 26 -1.60 -9.40 -2.33
C ALA A 26 -2.31 -9.99 -1.11
N PHE A 27 -1.53 -10.25 -0.05
CA PHE A 27 -2.11 -10.55 1.25
C PHE A 27 -2.73 -9.26 1.80
N ALA A 28 -3.95 -9.36 2.35
CA ALA A 28 -4.55 -8.28 3.12
C ALA A 28 -3.66 -8.00 4.35
N ALA A 29 -2.88 -6.93 4.28
CA ALA A 29 -1.97 -6.51 5.33
C ALA A 29 -2.60 -5.40 6.16
N THR A 30 -2.25 -5.36 7.45
CA THR A 30 -2.47 -4.16 8.25
C THR A 30 -1.30 -3.20 8.01
N ARG A 31 -1.62 -1.98 7.59
CA ARG A 31 -0.68 -0.86 7.43
C ARG A 31 -1.01 0.16 8.51
N THR A 32 -0.11 0.33 9.46
CA THR A 32 -0.23 1.32 10.53
C THR A 32 0.45 2.60 10.10
N TRP A 33 -0.23 3.72 10.26
CA TRP A 33 0.38 5.03 10.10
C TRP A 33 1.44 5.24 11.17
N ASP A 34 2.70 5.37 10.75
CA ASP A 34 3.83 5.68 11.62
C ASP A 34 4.37 7.10 11.39
N GLY A 35 4.08 7.70 10.22
CA GLY A 35 4.52 9.04 9.87
C GLY A 35 6.04 9.17 9.67
N GLY A 36 6.74 8.06 9.36
CA GLY A 36 8.19 8.01 9.16
C GLY A 36 8.72 8.77 7.93
N GLY A 37 7.83 9.16 7.01
CA GLY A 37 8.15 9.89 5.79
C GLY A 37 8.40 11.39 6.01
N ALA A 38 8.89 12.05 4.97
CA ALA A 38 9.20 13.48 4.95
C ALA A 38 7.94 14.35 4.91
N THR A 39 6.84 13.83 4.36
CA THR A 39 5.54 14.50 4.24
C THR A 39 4.51 13.90 5.19
N ASN A 40 3.27 14.39 5.10
CA ASN A 40 2.12 13.87 5.84
C ASN A 40 1.13 13.18 4.88
N ASN A 41 1.62 12.70 3.74
CA ASN A 41 0.79 12.17 2.67
C ASN A 41 0.66 10.65 2.75
N TRP A 42 -0.54 10.13 2.51
CA TRP A 42 -0.79 8.70 2.38
C TRP A 42 -0.05 8.07 1.20
N SER A 43 0.22 8.85 0.15
CA SER A 43 0.96 8.41 -1.04
C SER A 43 2.47 8.25 -0.85
N GLU A 44 3.03 8.75 0.26
CA GLU A 44 4.42 8.51 0.62
C GLU A 44 4.49 7.25 1.49
N CYS A 45 4.96 6.14 0.90
CA CYS A 45 4.91 4.84 1.55
C CYS A 45 5.77 4.72 2.82
N ALA A 46 6.75 5.60 3.01
CA ALA A 46 7.53 5.70 4.24
C ALA A 46 6.74 6.24 5.46
N ASN A 47 5.48 6.68 5.28
CA ASN A 47 4.60 7.02 6.40
C ASN A 47 3.78 5.84 6.94
N TRP A 48 3.99 4.65 6.36
CA TRP A 48 3.29 3.42 6.73
C TRP A 48 4.29 2.37 7.19
N ASP A 49 3.94 1.71 8.29
CA ASP A 49 4.78 0.70 8.92
C ASP A 49 5.05 -0.53 8.02
N GLY A 50 6.00 -1.35 8.50
CA GLY A 50 6.49 -2.50 7.79
C GLY A 50 7.61 -2.12 6.83
N PRO A 51 7.62 -2.64 5.58
CA PRO A 51 8.70 -2.38 4.61
C PRO A 51 8.50 -1.08 3.80
N ASP A 52 7.98 -0.01 4.41
CA ASP A 52 7.66 1.28 3.76
C ASP A 52 6.77 1.09 2.51
N ILE A 53 5.61 0.45 2.69
CA ILE A 53 4.65 0.14 1.60
C ILE A 53 3.30 0.80 1.87
N CYS A 54 2.81 1.55 0.87
CA CYS A 54 1.49 2.16 0.89
C CYS A 54 0.37 1.11 0.91
N PRO A 55 -0.75 1.34 1.62
CA PRO A 55 -1.89 0.43 1.63
C PRO A 55 -2.58 0.31 0.27
N GLY A 56 -2.98 -0.92 -0.07
CA GLY A 56 -3.78 -1.25 -1.25
C GLY A 56 -5.24 -1.54 -0.93
N THR A 57 -6.01 -1.85 -1.97
CA THR A 57 -7.48 -2.06 -1.90
C THR A 57 -7.91 -3.25 -1.06
N ALA A 58 -6.99 -4.17 -0.75
CA ALA A 58 -7.23 -5.33 0.11
C ALA A 58 -6.82 -5.07 1.58
N ASP A 59 -6.07 -4.01 1.85
CA ASP A 59 -5.40 -3.79 3.12
C ASP A 59 -6.30 -3.11 4.16
N VAL A 60 -5.81 -3.11 5.40
CA VAL A 60 -6.37 -2.37 6.54
C VAL A 60 -5.47 -1.18 6.84
N ALA A 61 -5.96 0.04 6.65
CA ALA A 61 -5.27 1.25 7.11
C ALA A 61 -5.62 1.50 8.59
N THR A 62 -4.61 1.54 9.46
CA THR A 62 -4.77 1.69 10.91
C THR A 62 -4.06 2.91 11.44
N PHE A 63 -4.77 3.70 12.24
CA PHE A 63 -4.24 4.81 13.01
C PHE A 63 -4.31 4.45 14.50
N SER A 64 -3.24 4.66 15.24
CA SER A 64 -3.15 4.29 16.67
C SER A 64 -2.15 5.20 17.39
N ALA A 65 -1.85 4.88 18.65
CA ALA A 65 -0.79 5.56 19.42
C ALA A 65 0.63 5.38 18.83
N THR A 66 0.84 4.55 17.80
CA THR A 66 2.11 4.43 17.08
C THR A 66 2.60 5.78 16.57
N SER A 67 1.68 6.65 16.11
CA SER A 67 2.01 8.00 15.67
C SER A 67 0.83 8.92 15.84
N THR A 68 1.08 10.16 16.25
CA THR A 68 0.05 11.23 16.34
C THR A 68 0.19 12.27 15.23
N LYS A 69 1.09 12.03 14.26
CA LYS A 69 1.32 12.93 13.13
C LYS A 69 0.04 13.06 12.31
N ASN A 70 -0.30 14.29 11.92
CA ASN A 70 -1.41 14.54 11.00
C ASN A 70 -1.18 13.78 9.70
N ALA A 71 -2.27 13.31 9.10
CA ALA A 71 -2.23 12.55 7.86
C ALA A 71 -3.17 13.17 6.83
N THR A 72 -2.78 13.14 5.57
CA THR A 72 -3.58 13.62 4.44
C THR A 72 -3.75 12.49 3.43
N ILE A 73 -5.00 12.12 3.16
CA ILE A 73 -5.37 11.26 2.03
C ILE A 73 -5.29 12.15 0.79
N ASP A 74 -4.08 12.25 0.24
CA ASP A 74 -3.72 13.16 -0.83
C ASP A 74 -4.06 12.58 -2.23
N ALA A 75 -3.97 13.43 -3.25
CA ALA A 75 -4.30 13.04 -4.62
C ALA A 75 -3.37 11.97 -5.21
N GLY A 76 -2.14 11.81 -4.68
CA GLY A 76 -1.22 10.75 -5.07
C GLY A 76 -1.68 9.36 -4.59
N PHE A 77 -2.53 9.30 -3.56
CA PHE A 77 -3.10 8.04 -3.09
C PHE A 77 -4.34 7.69 -3.93
N THR A 78 -4.10 6.95 -5.00
CA THR A 78 -5.13 6.67 -6.03
C THR A 78 -6.00 5.45 -5.75
N THR A 79 -5.63 4.64 -4.75
CA THR A 79 -6.34 3.41 -4.38
C THR A 79 -7.38 3.68 -3.28
N GLY A 80 -7.95 2.60 -2.73
CA GLY A 80 -8.75 2.60 -1.51
C GLY A 80 -8.22 1.52 -0.56
N VAL A 81 -8.98 1.20 0.48
CA VAL A 81 -8.65 0.13 1.44
C VAL A 81 -9.89 -0.72 1.73
N THR A 82 -9.70 -1.91 2.29
CA THR A 82 -10.83 -2.71 2.78
C THR A 82 -11.36 -2.15 4.09
N THR A 83 -10.45 -1.83 5.01
CA THR A 83 -10.80 -1.42 6.36
C THR A 83 -10.04 -0.17 6.75
N PHE A 84 -10.74 0.74 7.44
CA PHE A 84 -10.15 1.96 7.98
C PHE A 84 -10.40 2.02 9.50
N ASN A 85 -9.33 1.92 10.27
CA ASN A 85 -9.37 1.87 11.73
C ASN A 85 -8.73 3.11 12.33
N ILE A 86 -9.45 3.78 13.23
CA ILE A 86 -8.90 4.81 14.10
C ILE A 86 -9.02 4.28 15.53
N ASN A 87 -7.90 3.81 16.07
CA ASN A 87 -7.80 3.28 17.41
C ASN A 87 -7.56 4.40 18.43
N ALA A 88 -7.95 4.15 19.67
CA ALA A 88 -7.65 5.03 20.79
C ALA A 88 -6.15 5.38 20.85
N GLY A 89 -5.87 6.64 21.18
CA GLY A 89 -4.51 7.17 21.25
C GLY A 89 -4.01 7.83 19.96
N TYR A 90 -4.67 7.63 18.82
CA TYR A 90 -4.45 8.52 17.69
C TYR A 90 -5.14 9.87 17.96
N THR A 91 -4.36 10.94 18.04
CA THR A 91 -4.85 12.30 18.34
C THR A 91 -4.59 13.30 17.22
N GLY A 92 -4.03 12.85 16.10
CA GLY A 92 -3.79 13.67 14.92
C GLY A 92 -5.06 13.96 14.12
N ILE A 93 -4.94 14.85 13.15
CA ILE A 93 -6.00 15.14 12.18
C ILE A 93 -5.77 14.28 10.93
N ILE A 94 -6.80 13.54 10.51
CA ILE A 94 -6.84 12.87 9.21
C ILE A 94 -7.65 13.75 8.25
N THR A 95 -6.98 14.31 7.25
CA THR A 95 -7.60 15.13 6.22
C THR A 95 -7.90 14.29 4.99
N GLN A 96 -9.18 14.19 4.62
CA GLN A 96 -9.60 13.59 3.36
C GLN A 96 -9.56 14.65 2.25
N ALA A 97 -8.45 14.73 1.49
CA ALA A 97 -8.25 15.76 0.45
C ALA A 97 -8.65 15.31 -0.96
N ARG A 98 -9.07 14.04 -1.11
CA ARG A 98 -9.69 13.46 -2.31
C ARG A 98 -10.90 12.63 -1.88
N SER A 99 -11.74 12.18 -2.84
CA SER A 99 -12.74 11.11 -2.56
C SER A 99 -12.06 9.96 -1.83
N PHE A 100 -12.66 9.05 -1.08
CA PHE A 100 -11.90 7.90 -0.55
C PHE A 100 -12.84 6.73 -0.38
N THR A 101 -12.41 5.55 -0.82
CA THR A 101 -13.25 4.35 -0.80
C THR A 101 -12.73 3.38 0.24
N VAL A 102 -13.59 3.09 1.21
CA VAL A 102 -13.46 1.96 2.13
C VAL A 102 -14.49 0.93 1.70
N SER A 103 -14.05 -0.23 1.21
CA SER A 103 -14.97 -1.24 0.65
C SER A 103 -15.63 -2.13 1.72
N GLY A 104 -15.05 -2.17 2.92
CA GLY A 104 -15.53 -2.94 4.05
C GLY A 104 -15.86 -2.06 5.25
N VAL A 105 -15.18 -2.29 6.37
CA VAL A 105 -15.57 -1.74 7.67
C VAL A 105 -14.77 -0.48 8.00
N THR A 106 -15.44 0.50 8.60
CA THR A 106 -14.76 1.61 9.28
C THR A 106 -15.00 1.49 10.78
N THR A 107 -13.94 1.56 11.58
CA THR A 107 -14.04 1.54 13.05
C THR A 107 -13.45 2.80 13.67
N PHE A 108 -14.13 3.31 14.69
CA PHE A 108 -13.72 4.46 15.49
C PHE A 108 -13.82 4.06 16.96
N ALA A 109 -12.73 4.20 17.70
CA ALA A 109 -12.62 3.83 19.12
C ALA A 109 -12.40 5.05 20.02
#